data_AF-A0A1F9BIB9-F1
#
_entry.id   AF-A0A1F9BIB9-F1
#
_cell.length_a   1.000
_cell.length_b   1.000
_cell.length_c   1.000
_cell.angle_alpha   90.00
_cell.angle_beta   90.00
_cell.angle_gamma   90.00
#
_symmetry.space_group_name_H-M   'P 1'
#
loop_
_entity.id
_entity.type
_entity.pdbx_description
1 polymer ?
#
loop_
_entity_poly.entity_id
_entity_poly.type
_entity_poly.pdbx_seq_one_letter_code
_entity_poly.pdbx_strand_id
1 'polypeptide(L)'
;MNRKLGVRTVKLETTRFGEIDIKESELIVMKGPILGFEHLSRFVLLIHNNNTPLWWLQSVEDPSIAFVVINPRIIRPDYNPAIFEEDLESVDIKNSNDIALLAIVTVRSQPFRVTANIRAPILINAETRMARQVVLDDPDYPIQYDVLDHKADVNESLSETGGVWTEWASRLAPQAVV
;
A
#
# COMPACT_ATOMS: atom_id res chain seq x y z
N MET A 1 19.99 -19.49 -30.12
CA MET A 1 19.39 -20.31 -29.04
C MET A 1 18.69 -19.35 -28.09
N ASN A 2 17.43 -18.98 -28.41
CA ASN A 2 16.72 -17.92 -27.70
C ASN A 2 15.87 -18.52 -26.59
N ARG A 3 16.39 -18.55 -25.36
CA ARG A 3 15.58 -18.79 -24.18
C ARG A 3 14.73 -17.52 -23.97
N LYS A 4 13.46 -17.54 -24.40
CA LYS A 4 12.49 -16.55 -23.91
C LYS A 4 12.47 -16.70 -22.39
N LEU A 5 13.01 -15.71 -21.68
CA LEU A 5 12.87 -15.61 -20.23
C LEU A 5 11.37 -15.42 -19.97
N GLY A 6 10.67 -16.53 -19.70
CA GLY A 6 9.26 -16.48 -19.37
C GLY A 6 9.09 -15.73 -18.06
N VAL A 7 8.28 -14.67 -18.08
CA VAL A 7 7.80 -14.02 -16.86
C VAL A 7 7.09 -15.09 -16.03
N ARG A 8 7.53 -15.27 -14.77
CA ARG A 8 6.87 -16.20 -13.86
C ARG A 8 5.59 -15.55 -13.33
N THR A 9 4.49 -16.26 -13.45
CA THR A 9 3.17 -15.85 -13.01
C THR A 9 2.63 -16.88 -12.04
N VAL A 10 1.95 -16.42 -11.00
CA VAL A 10 1.22 -17.21 -10.02
C VAL A 10 -0.27 -16.93 -10.20
N LYS A 11 -1.07 -17.99 -10.33
CA LYS A 11 -2.52 -17.88 -10.25
C LYS A 11 -2.96 -17.80 -8.80
N LEU A 12 -3.76 -16.80 -8.47
CA LEU A 12 -4.31 -16.60 -7.14
C LEU A 12 -5.82 -16.57 -7.22
N GLU A 13 -6.47 -17.47 -6.49
CA GLU A 13 -7.89 -17.34 -6.18
C GLU A 13 -8.08 -16.30 -5.08
N THR A 14 -9.02 -15.38 -5.26
CA THR A 14 -9.35 -14.35 -4.28
C THR A 14 -10.85 -14.32 -4.05
N THR A 15 -11.26 -14.03 -2.81
CA THR A 15 -12.69 -13.90 -2.48
C THR A 15 -13.38 -12.71 -3.14
N ARG A 16 -12.62 -11.66 -3.50
CA ARG A 16 -13.15 -10.38 -3.99
C ARG A 16 -12.97 -10.16 -5.49
N PHE A 17 -11.93 -10.74 -6.09
CA PHE A 17 -11.57 -10.50 -7.49
C PHE A 17 -11.60 -11.77 -8.34
N GLY A 18 -12.02 -12.90 -7.77
CA GLY A 18 -11.97 -14.20 -8.43
C GLY A 18 -10.52 -14.65 -8.66
N GLU A 19 -10.30 -15.41 -9.73
CA GLU A 19 -8.95 -15.84 -10.13
C GLU A 19 -8.20 -14.69 -10.82
N ILE A 20 -7.01 -14.38 -10.34
CA ILE A 20 -6.12 -13.37 -10.92
C ILE A 20 -4.73 -13.95 -11.20
N ASP A 21 -4.12 -13.51 -12.29
CA ASP A 21 -2.74 -13.83 -12.66
C ASP A 21 -1.81 -12.72 -12.14
N ILE A 22 -0.88 -13.09 -11.25
CA ILE A 22 0.07 -12.15 -10.62
C ILE A 22 1.48 -12.48 -11.07
N LYS A 23 2.26 -11.50 -11.53
CA LYS A 23 3.68 -11.75 -11.81
C LYS A 23 4.45 -11.91 -10.50
N GLU A 24 5.41 -12.81 -10.42
CA GLU A 24 6.25 -12.92 -9.21
C GLU A 24 6.97 -11.59 -8.88
N SER A 25 7.32 -10.82 -9.92
CA SER A 25 7.89 -9.48 -9.77
C SER A 25 6.91 -8.46 -9.17
N GLU A 26 5.62 -8.80 -9.07
CA GLU A 26 4.59 -7.92 -8.51
C GLU A 26 4.37 -8.11 -7.00
N LEU A 27 4.97 -9.16 -6.42
CA LEU A 27 4.79 -9.53 -5.03
C LEU A 27 5.46 -8.55 -4.08
N ILE A 28 4.73 -8.19 -3.02
CA ILE A 28 5.24 -7.49 -1.85
C ILE A 28 5.56 -8.55 -0.79
N VAL A 29 6.78 -8.49 -0.26
CA VAL A 29 7.28 -9.46 0.73
C VAL A 29 7.51 -8.76 2.06
N MET A 30 6.79 -9.20 3.08
CA MET A 30 6.88 -8.63 4.42
C MET A 30 8.14 -9.14 5.17
N LYS A 31 8.93 -8.20 5.71
CA LYS A 31 10.13 -8.39 6.56
C LYS A 31 9.79 -8.27 8.04
N GLY A 32 8.63 -8.81 8.41
CA GLY A 32 8.02 -8.71 9.72
C GLY A 32 6.51 -8.92 9.58
N PRO A 33 5.79 -9.18 10.67
CA PRO A 33 4.35 -9.42 10.60
C PRO A 33 3.58 -8.11 10.35
N ILE A 34 2.39 -8.23 9.75
CA ILE A 34 1.31 -7.27 10.01
C ILE A 34 0.68 -7.69 11.34
N LEU A 35 0.50 -6.75 12.27
CA LEU A 35 -0.02 -7.05 13.61
C LEU A 35 -1.39 -7.74 13.53
N GLY A 36 -1.52 -8.92 14.16
CA GLY A 36 -2.71 -9.77 14.11
C GLY A 36 -2.81 -10.68 12.89
N PHE A 37 -1.83 -10.65 11.99
CA PHE A 37 -1.73 -11.45 10.77
C PHE A 37 -0.31 -12.01 10.57
N GLU A 38 0.31 -12.48 11.65
CA GLU A 38 1.72 -12.87 11.71
C GLU A 38 2.09 -14.03 10.77
N HIS A 39 1.09 -14.81 10.35
CA HIS A 39 1.24 -15.95 9.43
C HIS A 39 1.23 -15.53 7.95
N LEU A 40 0.95 -14.25 7.63
CA LEU A 40 0.89 -13.74 6.28
C LEU A 40 2.11 -12.86 5.98
N SER A 41 2.84 -13.21 4.94
CA SER A 41 4.11 -12.60 4.55
C SER A 41 4.15 -12.13 3.09
N ARG A 42 3.20 -12.55 2.26
CA ARG A 42 3.19 -12.26 0.82
C ARG A 42 1.88 -11.62 0.40
N PHE A 43 2.01 -10.46 -0.22
CA PHE A 43 0.88 -9.66 -0.65
C PHE A 43 1.04 -9.19 -2.09
N VAL A 44 -0.06 -8.75 -2.69
CA VAL A 44 -0.08 -8.01 -3.94
C VAL A 44 -0.95 -6.78 -3.75
N LEU A 45 -0.53 -5.65 -4.31
CA LEU A 45 -1.33 -4.43 -4.32
C LEU A 45 -2.23 -4.43 -5.57
N LEU A 46 -3.54 -4.44 -5.37
CA LEU A 46 -4.55 -4.46 -6.41
C LEU A 46 -5.31 -3.14 -6.44
N ILE A 47 -5.38 -2.53 -7.62
CA ILE A 47 -6.17 -1.34 -7.88
C ILE A 47 -7.44 -1.81 -8.59
N HIS A 48 -8.54 -1.86 -7.85
CA HIS A 48 -9.81 -2.38 -8.37
C HIS A 48 -10.66 -1.30 -9.08
N ASN A 49 -10.57 -0.05 -8.62
CA ASN A 49 -11.33 1.05 -9.17
C ASN A 49 -10.45 2.30 -9.17
N ASN A 50 -10.21 2.86 -10.36
CA ASN A 50 -9.33 4.02 -10.51
C ASN A 50 -10.02 5.34 -10.12
N ASN A 51 -11.32 5.31 -9.83
CA ASN A 51 -12.08 6.46 -9.34
C ASN A 51 -12.03 6.60 -7.80
N THR A 52 -11.11 5.89 -7.13
CA THR A 52 -10.93 5.99 -5.69
C THR A 52 -9.44 5.90 -5.34
N PRO A 53 -8.97 6.64 -4.32
CA PRO A 53 -7.60 6.52 -3.82
C PRO A 53 -7.38 5.25 -2.98
N LEU A 54 -8.40 4.39 -2.83
CA LEU A 54 -8.33 3.16 -2.05
C LEU A 54 -7.90 1.98 -2.91
N TRP A 55 -6.93 1.23 -2.39
CA TRP A 55 -6.42 0.00 -3.00
C TRP A 55 -6.61 -1.19 -2.06
N TRP A 56 -6.34 -2.37 -2.59
CA TRP A 56 -6.40 -3.62 -1.85
C TRP A 56 -5.01 -4.23 -1.74
N LEU A 57 -4.53 -4.41 -0.51
CA LEU A 57 -3.37 -5.24 -0.22
C LEU A 57 -3.86 -6.67 0.03
N GLN A 58 -3.92 -7.47 -1.04
CA GLN A 58 -4.46 -8.83 -1.06
C GLN A 58 -3.38 -9.83 -0.63
N SER A 59 -3.68 -10.70 0.34
CA SER A 59 -2.77 -11.80 0.68
C SER A 59 -2.74 -12.83 -0.44
N VAL A 60 -1.54 -13.35 -0.72
CA VAL A 60 -1.32 -14.47 -1.64
C VAL A 60 -1.41 -15.82 -0.92
N GLU A 61 -1.35 -15.80 0.41
CA GLU A 61 -1.37 -17.00 1.26
C GLU A 61 -2.79 -17.31 1.78
N ASP A 62 -3.63 -16.29 1.98
CA ASP A 62 -5.04 -16.44 2.35
C ASP A 62 -5.97 -15.61 1.42
N PRO A 63 -6.72 -16.26 0.51
CA PRO A 63 -7.67 -15.63 -0.40
C PRO A 63 -8.76 -14.76 0.25
N SER A 64 -9.07 -15.00 1.53
CA SER A 64 -10.10 -14.28 2.27
C SER A 64 -9.58 -12.95 2.86
N ILE A 65 -8.26 -12.83 3.02
CA ILE A 65 -7.62 -11.69 3.65
C ILE A 65 -7.13 -10.68 2.62
N ALA A 66 -7.68 -9.47 2.71
CA ALA A 66 -7.22 -8.30 1.99
C ALA A 66 -7.45 -7.06 2.83
N PHE A 67 -6.47 -6.16 2.87
CA PHE A 67 -6.59 -4.88 3.56
C PHE A 67 -6.98 -3.79 2.57
N VAL A 68 -7.94 -2.94 2.95
CA VAL A 68 -8.12 -1.66 2.26
C VAL A 68 -6.97 -0.76 2.69
N VAL A 69 -6.28 -0.16 1.74
CA VAL A 69 -5.12 0.71 2.00
C VAL A 69 -5.20 2.00 1.19
N ILE A 70 -4.51 3.03 1.65
CA ILE A 70 -4.42 4.34 0.99
C ILE A 70 -3.01 4.90 1.13
N ASN A 71 -2.55 5.73 0.19
CA ASN A 71 -1.39 6.58 0.47
C ASN A 71 -1.78 7.64 1.52
N PRO A 72 -1.17 7.67 2.72
CA PRO A 72 -1.50 8.64 3.76
C PRO A 72 -1.37 10.10 3.33
N ARG A 73 -0.53 10.43 2.33
CA ARG A 73 -0.41 11.80 1.79
C ARG A 73 -1.65 12.30 1.08
N ILE A 74 -2.55 11.41 0.65
CA ILE A 74 -3.84 11.80 0.03
C ILE A 74 -4.79 12.42 1.06
N ILE A 75 -4.75 11.95 2.31
CA ILE A 75 -5.64 12.41 3.39
C ILE A 75 -4.95 13.38 4.36
N ARG A 76 -3.62 13.41 4.34
CA ARG A 76 -2.76 14.30 5.11
C ARG A 76 -1.58 14.75 4.25
N PRO A 77 -1.72 15.83 3.45
CA PRO A 77 -0.71 16.23 2.45
C PRO A 77 0.71 16.47 3.00
N ASP A 78 0.81 16.91 4.26
CA ASP A 78 2.04 17.14 5.02
C ASP A 78 2.60 15.88 5.71
N TYR A 79 2.02 14.70 5.44
CA TYR A 79 2.47 13.44 6.04
C TYR A 79 3.87 13.05 5.55
N ASN A 80 4.86 13.31 6.41
CA ASN A 80 6.28 13.04 6.20
C ASN A 80 6.92 12.54 7.51
N PRO A 81 6.58 11.31 7.96
CA PRO A 81 7.02 10.80 9.24
C PRO A 81 8.53 10.57 9.27
N ALA A 82 9.15 10.77 10.43
CA ALA A 82 10.50 10.29 10.69
C ALA A 82 10.44 8.76 10.85
N ILE A 83 11.22 8.03 10.03
CA ILE A 83 11.34 6.58 10.08
C ILE A 83 12.75 6.26 10.56
N PHE A 84 12.87 5.35 11.54
CA PHE A 84 14.17 4.95 12.06
C PHE A 84 15.02 4.26 10.99
N GLU A 85 16.34 4.46 11.06
CA GLU A 85 17.29 3.89 10.11
C GLU A 85 17.21 2.36 10.07
N GLU A 86 17.05 1.70 11.23
CA GLU A 86 16.86 0.24 11.33
C GLU A 86 15.66 -0.27 10.52
N ASP A 87 14.60 0.53 10.42
CA ASP A 87 13.39 0.17 9.69
C ASP A 87 13.62 0.26 8.19
N LEU A 88 14.31 1.31 7.74
CA LEU A 88 14.72 1.49 6.34
C LEU A 88 15.67 0.37 5.89
N GLU A 89 16.67 0.06 6.73
CA GLU A 89 17.65 -1.01 6.47
C GLU A 89 16.97 -2.39 6.38
N SER A 90 15.99 -2.67 7.24
CA SER A 90 15.31 -3.98 7.26
C SER A 90 14.55 -4.31 5.97
N VAL A 91 14.22 -3.29 5.16
CA VAL A 91 13.59 -3.43 3.84
C VAL A 91 14.50 -2.98 2.69
N ASP A 92 15.81 -2.85 2.95
CA ASP A 92 16.86 -2.50 1.97
C ASP A 92 16.66 -1.15 1.26
N ILE A 93 16.07 -0.16 1.95
CA ILE A 93 15.90 1.20 1.40
C ILE A 93 17.20 1.99 1.62
N LYS A 94 17.83 2.42 0.53
CA LYS A 94 19.05 3.25 0.52
C LYS A 94 18.83 4.65 -0.02
N ASN A 95 17.77 4.84 -0.82
CA ASN A 95 17.40 6.11 -1.41
C ASN A 95 15.98 6.47 -0.96
N SER A 96 15.79 7.70 -0.49
CA SER A 96 14.48 8.17 -0.05
C SER A 96 13.42 8.17 -1.15
N ASN A 97 13.84 8.23 -2.42
CA ASN A 97 12.94 8.11 -3.57
C ASN A 97 12.29 6.72 -3.70
N ASP A 98 12.86 5.69 -3.06
CA ASP A 98 12.33 4.33 -3.08
C ASP A 98 11.33 4.08 -1.93
N ILE A 99 11.08 5.08 -1.07
CA ILE A 99 10.12 4.97 0.03
C ILE A 99 8.69 5.09 -0.51
N ALA A 100 7.90 4.06 -0.28
CA ALA A 100 6.45 4.06 -0.43
C ALA A 100 5.78 3.75 0.92
N LEU A 101 4.73 4.49 1.27
CA LEU A 101 3.96 4.31 2.50
C LEU A 101 2.50 4.01 2.17
N LEU A 102 1.92 3.00 2.83
CA LEU A 102 0.49 2.70 2.78
C LEU A 102 -0.08 2.69 4.20
N ALA A 103 -1.21 3.35 4.41
CA ALA A 103 -1.97 3.27 5.66
C ALA A 103 -3.14 2.29 5.50
N ILE A 104 -3.33 1.41 6.49
CA ILE A 104 -4.47 0.49 6.51
C ILE A 104 -5.73 1.25 6.89
N VAL A 105 -6.79 1.06 6.11
CA VAL A 105 -8.09 1.70 6.28
C VAL A 105 -9.06 0.74 6.98
N THR A 106 -9.78 1.26 7.97
CA THR A 106 -10.88 0.61 8.65
C THR A 106 -12.19 1.30 8.28
N VAL A 107 -13.14 0.52 7.78
CA VAL A 107 -14.52 0.98 7.52
C VAL A 107 -15.42 0.43 8.63
N ARG A 108 -16.06 1.33 9.38
CA ARG A 108 -17.10 1.02 10.37
C ARG A 108 -18.45 1.39 9.80
N SER A 109 -19.47 0.58 10.05
CA SER A 109 -20.83 0.81 9.52
C SER A 109 -21.73 1.58 10.49
N GLN A 110 -21.46 1.55 11.81
CA GLN A 110 -22.30 2.18 12.84
C GLN A 110 -21.48 2.76 14.00
N PRO A 111 -21.36 4.10 14.11
CA PRO A 111 -21.66 5.06 13.04
C PRO A 111 -20.79 4.76 11.81
N PHE A 112 -21.27 5.15 10.62
CA PHE A 112 -20.46 5.04 9.42
C PHE A 112 -19.21 5.93 9.57
N ARG A 113 -18.02 5.32 9.50
CA ARG A 113 -16.75 6.04 9.61
C ARG A 113 -15.67 5.30 8.84
N VAL A 114 -14.85 6.04 8.11
CA VAL A 114 -13.69 5.51 7.40
C VAL A 114 -12.46 6.15 8.01
N THR A 115 -11.59 5.33 8.62
CA THR A 115 -10.38 5.82 9.28
C THR A 115 -9.14 5.11 8.76
N ALA A 116 -8.04 5.82 8.57
CA ALA A 116 -6.74 5.25 8.24
C ALA A 116 -5.83 5.22 9.48
N ASN A 117 -5.06 4.15 9.64
CA ASN A 117 -3.99 4.07 10.63
C ASN A 117 -2.70 4.66 10.06
N ILE A 118 -2.52 5.97 10.25
CA ILE A 118 -1.30 6.68 9.87
C ILE A 118 -0.22 6.62 10.95
N ARG A 119 -0.50 6.04 12.12
CA ARG A 119 0.53 5.77 13.14
C ARG A 119 1.35 4.54 12.83
N ALA A 120 0.75 3.57 12.13
CA ALA A 120 1.42 2.31 11.81
C ALA A 120 1.38 1.98 10.31
N PRO A 121 2.02 2.80 9.45
CA PRO A 121 2.00 2.57 8.02
C PRO A 121 2.80 1.32 7.63
N ILE A 122 2.49 0.78 6.46
CA ILE A 122 3.31 -0.21 5.78
C ILE A 122 4.36 0.56 4.98
N LEU A 123 5.61 0.44 5.43
CA LEU A 123 6.79 0.89 4.71
C LEU A 123 7.12 -0.13 3.61
N ILE A 124 7.29 0.34 2.38
CA ILE A 124 7.58 -0.48 1.22
C ILE A 124 8.78 0.12 0.49
N ASN A 125 9.77 -0.71 0.19
CA ASN A 125 10.80 -0.40 -0.78
C ASN A 125 10.20 -0.57 -2.19
N ALA A 126 10.05 0.52 -2.93
CA ALA A 126 9.45 0.52 -4.26
C ALA A 126 10.28 -0.27 -5.30
N GLU A 127 11.60 -0.34 -5.12
CA GLU A 127 12.51 -1.09 -5.99
C GLU A 127 12.42 -2.60 -5.73
N THR A 128 12.59 -3.00 -4.47
CA THR A 128 12.72 -4.43 -4.09
C THR A 128 11.41 -5.08 -3.67
N ARG A 129 10.37 -4.28 -3.40
CA ARG A 129 9.06 -4.68 -2.84
C ARG A 129 9.15 -5.40 -1.49
N MET A 130 10.25 -5.23 -0.78
CA MET A 130 10.34 -5.58 0.63
C MET A 130 9.54 -4.57 1.45
N ALA A 131 8.77 -5.05 2.41
CA ALA A 131 7.89 -4.21 3.19
C ALA A 131 7.88 -4.57 4.67
N ARG A 132 7.50 -3.64 5.54
CA ARG A 132 7.24 -3.91 6.97
C ARG A 132 6.19 -2.95 7.49
N GLN A 133 5.43 -3.36 8.48
CA GLN A 133 4.61 -2.42 9.25
C GLN A 133 5.50 -1.72 10.28
N VAL A 134 5.64 -0.40 10.17
CA VAL A 134 6.39 0.43 11.12
C VAL A 134 5.42 1.07 12.08
N VAL A 135 5.75 1.16 13.37
CA VAL A 135 4.96 1.93 14.35
C VAL A 135 5.72 3.21 14.64
N LEU A 136 5.08 4.34 14.35
CA LEU A 136 5.66 5.67 14.56
C LEU A 136 5.47 6.11 16.01
N ASP A 137 6.52 6.71 16.56
CA ASP A 137 6.54 7.23 17.94
C ASP A 137 5.84 8.60 18.06
N ASP A 138 5.72 9.33 16.95
CA ASP A 138 5.12 10.66 16.92
C ASP A 138 3.64 10.61 17.37
N PRO A 139 3.28 11.24 18.50
CA PRO A 139 1.92 11.24 19.01
C PRO A 139 0.94 12.02 18.11
N ASP A 140 1.42 12.88 17.21
CA ASP A 140 0.58 13.65 16.28
C ASP A 140 0.04 12.79 15.12
N TYR A 141 0.49 11.54 14.99
CA TYR A 141 -0.09 10.55 14.10
C TYR A 141 -1.10 9.66 14.85
N PRO A 142 -2.42 9.89 14.69
CA PRO A 142 -3.42 9.04 15.32
C PRO A 142 -3.56 7.68 14.61
N ILE A 143 -3.96 6.67 15.38
CA ILE A 143 -4.33 5.34 14.86
C ILE A 143 -5.64 5.40 14.04
N GLN A 144 -6.51 6.37 14.34
CA GLN A 144 -7.77 6.57 13.66
C GLN A 144 -7.83 7.99 13.09
N TYR A 145 -7.15 8.20 11.97
CA TYR A 145 -7.23 9.43 11.20
C TYR A 145 -8.45 9.38 10.28
N ASP A 146 -9.30 10.40 10.29
CA ASP A 146 -10.53 10.39 9.50
C ASP A 146 -10.22 10.60 8.00
N VAL A 147 -10.77 9.73 7.15
CA VAL A 147 -10.56 9.80 5.69
C VAL A 147 -11.56 10.78 5.04
N LEU A 148 -12.71 11.02 5.66
CA LEU A 148 -13.82 11.77 5.06
C LEU A 148 -13.86 13.25 5.47
N ASP A 149 -13.21 13.63 6.57
CA ASP A 149 -13.18 15.01 7.03
C ASP A 149 -12.32 15.93 6.14
N HIS A 150 -11.40 15.37 5.34
CA HIS A 150 -10.56 16.10 4.38
C HIS A 150 -11.21 16.13 2.99
N LYS A 151 -12.37 16.79 2.89
CA LYS A 151 -13.23 16.87 1.68
C LYS A 151 -12.62 17.61 0.47
N ALA A 152 -11.43 18.20 0.57
CA ALA A 152 -10.95 19.15 -0.44
C ALA A 152 -10.42 18.49 -1.73
N ASP A 153 -9.71 17.36 -1.67
CA ASP A 153 -8.86 16.95 -2.81
C ASP A 153 -9.15 15.54 -3.37
N VAL A 154 -10.13 14.81 -2.82
CA VAL A 154 -10.42 13.43 -3.27
C VAL A 154 -11.06 13.41 -4.66
N ASN A 155 -11.70 14.49 -5.12
CA ASN A 155 -12.38 14.53 -6.42
C ASN A 155 -11.49 14.96 -7.60
N GLU A 156 -10.41 15.70 -7.37
CA GLU A 156 -9.60 16.30 -8.45
C GLU A 156 -8.50 15.36 -8.98
N SER A 157 -8.16 14.32 -8.21
CA SER A 157 -7.19 13.27 -8.62
C SER A 157 -7.80 12.11 -9.41
N LEU A 158 -9.12 12.11 -9.66
CA LEU A 158 -9.87 10.97 -10.21
C LEU A 158 -10.05 10.98 -11.73
N SER A 159 -9.61 12.01 -12.44
CA SER A 159 -9.97 12.19 -13.86
C SER A 159 -9.00 11.60 -14.89
N GLU A 160 -7.83 11.05 -14.51
CA GLU A 160 -6.78 10.80 -15.51
C GLU A 160 -6.26 9.36 -15.72
N THR A 161 -6.68 8.33 -14.98
CA THR A 161 -5.97 7.04 -15.09
C THR A 161 -6.88 5.83 -15.21
N GLY A 162 -7.39 5.54 -16.42
CA GLY A 162 -8.05 4.27 -16.75
C GLY A 162 -7.07 3.18 -17.22
N GLY A 163 -7.27 1.93 -16.79
CA GLY A 163 -6.52 0.75 -17.27
C GLY A 163 -5.46 0.23 -16.31
N VAL A 164 -5.03 -1.02 -16.49
CA VAL A 164 -4.01 -1.67 -15.66
C VAL A 164 -2.68 -0.90 -15.82
N TRP A 165 -2.35 -0.05 -14.85
CA TRP A 165 -1.09 0.70 -14.83
C TRP A 165 0.01 -0.15 -14.23
N THR A 166 1.09 -0.39 -14.98
CA THR A 166 2.36 -0.86 -14.39
C THR A 166 3.54 -0.03 -14.86
N GLU A 167 4.16 0.65 -13.90
CA GLU A 167 5.60 0.88 -13.71
C GLU A 167 5.76 1.33 -12.22
N TRP A 168 5.56 0.43 -11.24
CA TRP A 168 5.34 0.73 -9.79
C TRP A 168 4.49 1.99 -9.48
N ALA A 169 3.51 2.28 -10.34
CA ALA A 169 2.53 3.38 -10.32
C ALA A 169 3.10 4.80 -10.06
N SER A 170 4.27 5.10 -10.66
CA SER A 170 4.89 6.43 -10.88
C SER A 170 4.93 7.41 -9.71
N ARG A 171 5.57 6.99 -8.60
CA ARG A 171 5.51 7.64 -7.27
C ARG A 171 4.08 7.43 -6.72
N LEU A 172 3.85 7.18 -5.44
CA LEU A 172 2.45 7.22 -4.94
C LEU A 172 1.81 8.65 -4.98
N ALA A 173 2.33 9.59 -5.80
CA ALA A 173 2.38 11.05 -5.69
C ALA A 173 1.05 11.83 -5.81
N PRO A 174 1.01 13.10 -5.35
CA PRO A 174 1.54 14.23 -6.14
C PRO A 174 2.91 14.75 -5.65
N GLN A 175 3.72 15.27 -6.58
CA GLN A 175 4.99 15.99 -6.34
C GLN A 175 4.91 17.36 -7.04
N ALA A 176 5.57 18.48 -6.67
CA ALA A 176 6.82 18.81 -5.96
C ALA A 176 6.58 19.93 -4.90
N VAL A 177 7.48 20.49 -4.08
CA VAL A 177 8.85 21.10 -4.16
C VAL A 177 9.36 21.08 -2.68
N VAL A 178 10.62 20.86 -2.29
CA VAL A 178 11.90 21.56 -2.54
C VAL A 178 13.05 20.64 -2.17
#